data_AF-A0A177WSR7-F1
#
_entry.id   AF-A0A177WSR7-F1
#
_cell.length_a   1.000
_cell.length_b   1.000
_cell.length_c   1.000
_cell.angle_alpha   90.00
_cell.angle_beta   90.00
_cell.angle_gamma   90.00
#
_symmetry.space_group_name_H-M   'P 1'
#
loop_
_entity.id
_entity.type
_entity.pdbx_description
1 polymer ?
#
loop_
_entity_poly.entity_id
_entity_poly.type
_entity_poly.pdbx_seq_one_letter_code
_entity_poly.pdbx_strand_id
1 'polypeptide(L)'
;MTRYIMLASLCQTVFADEHTHHYKDGEEVNVWYNTVAPLHNKQETYEYTQLPYCLGSKEVSHYHESLGEALLGLELIHSGMDVPFLETKPKTVLCTTQLDRRDIALFIYSVLENYHYSAYIDNLPLRGPIGTSNTTGKTTLNYLYTSRHYTIMVNKDQIVGVRVTEQVLYS
;
A
#
# COMPACT_ATOMS: atom_id res chain seq x y z
N MET A 1 16.10 61.49 -0.99
CA MET A 1 17.07 60.38 -0.86
C MET A 1 16.80 59.78 0.51
N THR A 2 16.27 58.58 0.72
CA THR A 2 16.59 57.27 0.13
C THR A 2 15.41 56.33 0.43
N ARG A 3 14.87 55.60 -0.55
CA ARG A 3 13.81 54.60 -0.33
C ARG A 3 14.47 53.25 -0.02
N TYR A 4 14.20 52.70 1.16
CA TYR A 4 14.56 51.32 1.52
C TYR A 4 13.68 50.34 0.75
N ILE A 5 14.27 49.52 -0.11
CA ILE A 5 13.60 48.37 -0.73
C ILE A 5 13.91 47.17 0.17
N MET A 6 12.95 46.79 1.01
CA MET A 6 12.97 45.50 1.71
C MET A 6 12.65 44.40 0.68
N LEU A 7 13.67 43.68 0.22
CA LEU A 7 13.49 42.42 -0.49
C LEU A 7 13.03 41.38 0.53
N ALA A 8 11.72 41.17 0.65
CA ALA A 8 11.17 40.02 1.37
C ALA A 8 11.46 38.77 0.51
N SER A 9 12.60 38.13 0.80
CA SER A 9 12.90 36.78 0.32
C SER A 9 11.81 35.83 0.83
N LEU A 10 10.93 35.37 -0.08
CA LEU A 10 10.08 34.22 0.19
C LEU A 10 11.01 33.03 0.41
N CYS A 11 11.26 32.70 1.67
CA CYS A 11 11.83 31.42 2.04
C CYS A 11 10.75 30.37 1.76
N GLN A 12 10.74 29.83 0.54
CA GLN A 12 9.91 28.68 0.23
C GLN A 12 10.46 27.53 1.07
N THR A 13 9.71 27.14 2.10
CA THR A 13 9.95 25.89 2.80
C THR A 13 9.74 24.78 1.78
N VAL A 14 10.82 24.18 1.30
CA VAL A 14 10.75 22.97 0.49
C VAL A 14 10.23 21.89 1.42
N PHE A 15 8.99 21.48 1.21
CA PHE A 15 8.42 20.32 1.88
C PHE A 15 9.01 19.09 1.22
N ALA A 16 9.91 18.42 1.94
CA ALA A 16 10.19 16.99 1.74
C ALA A 16 8.87 16.26 2.08
N ASP A 17 8.41 15.42 1.15
CA ASP A 17 7.18 14.63 1.18
C ASP A 17 7.12 13.72 -0.08
N GLU A 18 6.17 12.80 -0.14
CA GLU A 18 5.81 11.93 -1.28
C GLU A 18 5.71 12.71 -2.60
N HIS A 19 5.31 13.98 -2.58
CA HIS A 19 5.25 14.82 -3.78
C HIS A 19 6.62 15.23 -4.35
N THR A 20 7.64 15.30 -3.50
CA THR A 20 9.00 15.67 -3.92
C THR A 20 9.91 14.45 -4.06
N HIS A 21 9.48 13.28 -3.59
CA HIS A 21 10.28 12.05 -3.54
C HIS A 21 11.57 12.21 -2.70
N HIS A 22 11.53 13.10 -1.72
CA HIS A 22 12.58 13.35 -0.74
C HIS A 22 11.97 13.31 0.65
N TYR A 23 12.57 12.56 1.57
CA TYR A 23 12.04 12.28 2.90
C TYR A 23 13.06 12.62 3.99
N LYS A 24 12.59 13.11 5.13
CA LYS A 24 13.40 13.25 6.36
C LYS A 24 13.33 11.98 7.20
N ASP A 25 14.33 11.78 8.05
CA ASP A 25 14.31 10.71 9.05
C ASP A 25 13.02 10.74 9.89
N GLY A 26 12.33 9.60 9.97
CA GLY A 26 11.08 9.44 10.70
C GLY A 26 9.84 10.06 10.03
N GLU A 27 9.98 10.62 8.83
CA GLU A 27 8.84 11.15 8.06
C GLU A 27 7.89 10.04 7.64
N GLU A 28 6.59 10.35 7.52
CA GLU A 28 5.58 9.36 7.15
C GLU A 28 5.73 8.93 5.69
N VAL A 29 5.78 7.61 5.47
CA VAL A 29 5.72 7.00 4.15
C VAL A 29 4.35 6.36 3.98
N ASN A 30 3.57 6.85 3.01
CA ASN A 30 2.24 6.33 2.75
C ASN A 30 2.29 5.01 1.97
N VAL A 31 1.38 4.11 2.31
CA VAL A 31 1.09 2.91 1.51
C VAL A 31 -0.35 2.97 1.03
N TRP A 32 -0.51 3.03 -0.29
CA TRP A 32 -1.78 3.22 -0.97
C TRP A 32 -2.21 1.90 -1.62
N TYR A 33 -3.37 1.36 -1.23
CA TYR A 33 -4.01 0.27 -1.96
C TYR A 33 -4.80 0.83 -3.15
N ASN A 34 -4.89 0.05 -4.23
CA ASN A 34 -5.64 0.47 -5.42
C ASN A 34 -6.68 -0.60 -5.79
N THR A 35 -6.22 -1.71 -6.36
CA THR A 35 -7.10 -2.71 -6.97
C THR A 35 -6.75 -4.13 -6.59
N VAL A 36 -7.68 -5.04 -6.85
CA VAL A 36 -7.48 -6.49 -6.85
C VAL A 36 -7.87 -7.05 -8.22
N ALA A 37 -7.05 -7.96 -8.75
CA ALA A 37 -7.27 -8.55 -10.05
C ALA A 37 -6.65 -9.95 -10.15
N PRO A 38 -7.28 -10.89 -10.89
CA PRO A 38 -6.67 -12.18 -11.22
C PRO A 38 -5.48 -12.00 -12.18
N LEU A 39 -4.45 -12.85 -12.02
CA LEU A 39 -3.28 -12.82 -12.92
C LEU A 39 -3.62 -13.13 -14.37
N HIS A 40 -4.58 -14.04 -14.59
CA HIS A 40 -4.88 -14.59 -15.92
C HIS A 40 -5.96 -13.81 -16.68
N ASN A 41 -6.69 -12.90 -16.02
CA ASN A 41 -7.76 -12.14 -16.64
C ASN A 41 -7.63 -10.64 -16.34
N LYS A 42 -6.95 -9.91 -17.23
CA LYS A 42 -6.72 -8.46 -17.05
C LYS A 42 -7.95 -7.58 -17.29
N GLN A 43 -9.04 -8.14 -17.82
CA GLN A 43 -10.29 -7.39 -18.00
C GLN A 43 -11.08 -7.28 -16.69
N GLU A 44 -10.73 -8.11 -15.71
CA GLU A 44 -11.33 -8.17 -14.40
C GLU A 44 -10.45 -7.42 -13.42
N THR A 45 -10.89 -6.26 -12.96
CA THR A 45 -10.17 -5.44 -12.00
C THR A 45 -11.21 -4.75 -11.15
N TYR A 46 -11.04 -4.88 -9.84
CA TYR A 46 -11.94 -4.34 -8.84
C TYR A 46 -11.18 -3.47 -7.86
N GLU A 47 -11.87 -2.55 -7.20
CA GLU A 47 -11.29 -1.80 -6.07
C GLU A 47 -10.83 -2.75 -4.97
N TYR A 48 -9.78 -2.35 -4.25
CA TYR A 48 -9.24 -3.16 -3.15
C TYR A 48 -10.28 -3.44 -2.04
N THR A 49 -11.20 -2.51 -1.81
CA THR A 49 -12.33 -2.59 -0.85
C THR A 49 -13.36 -3.66 -1.17
N GLN A 50 -13.38 -4.22 -2.39
CA GLN A 50 -14.28 -5.31 -2.75
C GLN A 50 -13.88 -6.63 -2.05
N LEU A 51 -12.64 -6.75 -1.58
CA LEU A 51 -12.26 -7.82 -0.67
C LEU A 51 -12.39 -7.35 0.78
N PRO A 52 -12.89 -8.21 1.69
CA PRO A 52 -13.17 -7.84 3.08
C PRO A 52 -11.90 -7.82 3.95
N TYR A 53 -10.84 -7.17 3.44
CA TYR A 53 -9.70 -6.76 4.24
C TYR A 53 -10.09 -5.57 5.11
N CYS A 54 -9.55 -5.52 6.32
CA CYS A 54 -9.61 -4.32 7.14
C CYS A 54 -8.43 -3.39 6.84
N LEU A 55 -8.61 -2.10 7.13
CA LEU A 55 -7.58 -1.07 7.06
C LEU A 55 -7.11 -0.72 8.48
N GLY A 56 -5.93 -0.11 8.57
CA GLY A 56 -5.41 0.42 9.82
C GLY A 56 -6.19 1.64 10.31
N SER A 57 -5.76 2.16 11.46
CA SER A 57 -6.41 3.30 12.12
C SER A 57 -5.65 4.62 11.97
N LYS A 58 -4.45 4.60 11.38
CA LYS A 58 -3.68 5.83 11.18
C LYS A 58 -4.35 6.68 10.10
N GLU A 59 -4.74 7.90 10.44
CA GLU A 59 -5.22 8.86 9.46
C GLU A 59 -4.06 9.46 8.67
N VAL A 60 -4.32 9.80 7.41
CA VAL A 60 -3.33 10.45 6.54
C VAL A 60 -3.08 11.87 7.03
N SER A 61 -1.83 12.22 7.28
CA SER A 61 -1.47 13.59 7.64
C SER A 61 -1.82 14.58 6.53
N HIS A 62 -1.57 14.21 5.27
CA HIS A 62 -1.88 14.99 4.07
C HIS A 62 -2.26 14.08 2.88
N TYR A 63 -3.49 14.18 2.38
CA TYR A 63 -3.91 13.51 1.13
C TYR A 63 -4.17 14.55 0.04
N HIS A 64 -3.47 14.42 -1.09
CA HIS A 64 -3.76 15.16 -2.32
C HIS A 64 -3.58 14.24 -3.51
N GLU A 65 -4.66 14.02 -4.27
CA GLU A 65 -4.60 13.33 -5.55
C GLU A 65 -3.83 14.18 -6.55
N SER A 66 -2.84 13.58 -7.19
CA SER A 66 -2.08 14.18 -8.29
C SER A 66 -2.89 14.16 -9.59
N LEU A 67 -2.57 15.08 -10.50
CA LEU A 67 -3.18 15.09 -11.84
C LEU A 67 -2.95 13.77 -12.59
N GLY A 68 -1.81 13.11 -12.37
CA GLY A 68 -1.51 11.81 -12.97
C GLY A 68 -2.45 10.71 -12.47
N GLU A 69 -2.70 10.65 -11.15
CA GLU A 69 -3.62 9.69 -10.54
C GLU A 69 -5.06 9.90 -11.04
N ALA A 70 -5.52 11.16 -11.07
CA ALA A 70 -6.85 11.51 -11.57
C ALA A 70 -7.03 11.13 -13.05
N LEU A 71 -6.02 11.36 -13.89
CA LEU A 71 -6.07 11.00 -15.32
C LEU A 71 -6.03 9.49 -15.55
N LEU A 72 -5.37 8.75 -14.66
CA LEU A 72 -5.33 7.28 -14.70
C LEU A 72 -6.57 6.65 -14.07
N GLY A 73 -7.40 7.44 -13.38
CA GLY A 73 -8.58 6.97 -12.65
C GLY A 73 -8.21 6.04 -11.50
N LEU A 74 -7.12 6.34 -10.79
CA LEU A 74 -6.67 5.55 -9.65
C LEU A 74 -7.53 5.88 -8.43
N GLU A 75 -8.17 4.87 -7.86
CA GLU A 75 -8.88 5.01 -6.58
C GLU A 75 -7.96 4.53 -5.45
N LEU A 76 -7.11 5.43 -4.98
CA LEU A 76 -6.13 5.14 -3.94
C LEU A 76 -6.76 5.17 -2.55
N ILE A 77 -6.65 4.05 -1.85
CA ILE A 77 -7.16 3.85 -0.49
C ILE A 77 -5.96 3.81 0.46
N HIS A 78 -5.93 4.69 1.46
CA HIS A 78 -4.86 4.66 2.45
C HIS A 78 -4.92 3.38 3.27
N SER A 79 -3.77 2.73 3.46
CA SER A 79 -3.69 1.48 4.22
C SER A 79 -3.92 1.64 5.73
N GLY A 80 -3.76 2.85 6.27
CA GLY A 80 -3.77 3.13 7.71
C GLY A 80 -2.55 2.60 8.47
N MET A 81 -1.46 2.27 7.77
CA MET A 81 -0.21 1.79 8.36
C MET A 81 0.68 2.95 8.86
N ASP A 82 1.36 2.74 9.99
CA ASP A 82 2.38 3.66 10.50
C ASP A 82 3.77 3.24 10.00
N VAL A 83 4.25 3.86 8.93
CA VAL A 83 5.54 3.56 8.31
C VAL A 83 6.43 4.82 8.33
N PRO A 84 7.36 4.95 9.31
CA PRO A 84 8.34 6.02 9.31
C PRO A 84 9.52 5.72 8.39
N PHE A 85 10.00 6.73 7.69
CA PHE A 85 11.16 6.66 6.82
C PHE A 85 12.43 6.33 7.61
N LEU A 86 13.24 5.40 7.10
CA LEU A 86 14.46 4.86 7.72
C LEU A 86 14.29 4.09 9.03
N GLU A 87 13.05 3.80 9.46
CA GLU A 87 12.77 3.02 10.66
C GLU A 87 12.15 1.66 10.34
N THR A 88 12.81 0.58 10.81
CA THR A 88 12.23 -0.77 10.74
C THR A 88 11.23 -0.96 11.88
N LYS A 89 9.95 -1.12 11.53
CA LYS A 89 8.92 -1.52 12.50
C LYS A 89 8.89 -3.05 12.67
N PRO A 90 8.72 -3.56 13.91
CA PRO A 90 8.46 -4.98 14.13
C PRO A 90 7.08 -5.36 13.57
N LYS A 91 6.82 -6.66 13.42
CA LYS A 91 5.50 -7.17 13.03
C LYS A 91 4.44 -6.70 14.04
N THR A 92 3.47 -5.94 13.55
CA THR A 92 2.34 -5.43 14.34
C THR A 92 1.03 -5.87 13.70
N VAL A 93 -0.03 -5.96 14.52
CA VAL A 93 -1.38 -6.20 14.02
C VAL A 93 -1.94 -4.87 13.55
N LEU A 94 -2.19 -4.75 12.24
CA LEU A 94 -2.76 -3.54 11.64
C LEU A 94 -4.23 -3.34 12.06
N CYS A 95 -5.00 -4.41 11.99
CA CYS A 95 -6.42 -4.43 12.29
C CYS A 95 -6.89 -5.87 12.58
N THR A 96 -8.09 -6.00 13.13
CA THR A 96 -8.76 -7.29 13.33
C THR A 96 -10.20 -7.16 12.86
N THR A 97 -10.68 -8.12 12.08
CA THR A 97 -12.04 -8.16 11.59
C THR A 97 -12.61 -9.57 11.70
N GLN A 98 -13.93 -9.68 11.78
CA GLN A 98 -14.63 -10.96 11.73
C GLN A 98 -15.18 -11.16 10.31
N LEU A 99 -14.97 -12.35 9.76
CA LEU A 99 -15.42 -12.70 8.43
C LEU A 99 -16.72 -13.50 8.49
N ASP A 100 -17.72 -13.10 7.72
CA ASP A 100 -18.95 -13.87 7.54
C ASP A 100 -18.75 -14.98 6.48
N ARG A 101 -19.80 -15.79 6.24
CA ARG A 101 -19.72 -16.88 5.26
C ARG A 101 -19.50 -16.40 3.82
N ARG A 102 -20.02 -15.22 3.46
CA ARG A 102 -19.86 -14.62 2.14
C ARG A 102 -18.44 -14.08 2.00
N ASP A 103 -17.90 -13.44 3.03
CA ASP A 103 -16.53 -12.94 3.06
C ASP A 103 -15.52 -14.07 2.85
N ILE A 104 -15.71 -15.18 3.57
CA ILE A 104 -14.88 -16.38 3.41
C ILE A 104 -14.98 -16.94 1.99
N ALA A 105 -16.18 -16.99 1.41
CA ALA A 105 -16.37 -17.47 0.04
C ALA A 105 -15.67 -16.58 -0.99
N LEU A 106 -15.70 -15.25 -0.82
CA LEU A 106 -14.98 -14.30 -1.67
C LEU A 106 -13.47 -14.54 -1.60
N PHE A 107 -12.90 -14.68 -0.41
CA PHE A 107 -11.47 -14.98 -0.28
C PHE A 107 -11.09 -16.33 -0.91
N ILE A 108 -11.90 -17.37 -0.71
CA ILE A 108 -11.66 -18.68 -1.35
C ILE A 108 -11.64 -18.53 -2.87
N TYR A 109 -12.62 -17.82 -3.45
CA TYR A 109 -12.68 -17.56 -4.88
C TYR A 109 -11.44 -16.82 -5.37
N SER A 110 -11.05 -15.74 -4.69
CA SER A 110 -9.86 -14.95 -5.03
C SER A 110 -8.57 -15.77 -4.97
N VAL A 111 -8.44 -16.68 -4.00
CA VAL A 111 -7.27 -17.58 -3.92
C VAL A 111 -7.25 -18.56 -5.09
N LEU A 112 -8.39 -19.16 -5.43
CA LEU A 112 -8.49 -20.11 -6.55
C LEU A 112 -8.18 -19.45 -7.90
N GLU A 113 -8.65 -18.22 -8.10
CA GLU A 113 -8.43 -17.46 -9.34
C GLU A 113 -7.08 -16.70 -9.36
N ASN A 114 -6.20 -16.94 -8.38
CA ASN A 114 -4.88 -16.31 -8.26
C ASN A 114 -4.95 -14.77 -8.29
N TYR A 115 -5.89 -14.20 -7.54
CA TYR A 115 -5.99 -12.76 -7.39
C TYR A 115 -4.75 -12.19 -6.70
N HIS A 116 -4.39 -11.00 -7.13
CA HIS A 116 -3.34 -10.19 -6.53
C HIS A 116 -3.88 -8.80 -6.22
N TYR A 117 -3.45 -8.22 -5.11
CA TYR A 117 -3.69 -6.81 -4.82
C TYR A 117 -2.58 -5.95 -5.44
N SER A 118 -2.93 -4.74 -5.85
CA SER A 118 -2.01 -3.70 -6.29
C SER A 118 -1.95 -2.61 -5.24
N ALA A 119 -0.74 -2.14 -4.96
CA ALA A 119 -0.49 -1.04 -4.04
C ALA A 119 0.63 -0.13 -4.58
N TYR A 120 0.81 1.03 -3.97
CA TYR A 120 1.85 2.00 -4.28
C TYR A 120 2.48 2.53 -3.00
N ILE A 121 3.78 2.79 -3.07
CA ILE A 121 4.55 3.53 -2.07
C ILE A 121 5.45 4.48 -2.85
N ASP A 122 5.32 5.79 -2.64
CA ASP A 122 6.13 6.80 -3.33
C ASP A 122 6.07 6.65 -4.87
N ASN A 123 4.87 6.47 -5.43
CA ASN A 123 4.62 6.16 -6.85
C ASN A 123 5.23 4.85 -7.37
N LEU A 124 5.88 4.04 -6.54
CA LEU A 124 6.44 2.76 -6.95
C LEU A 124 5.41 1.64 -6.76
N PRO A 125 5.08 0.88 -7.83
CA PRO A 125 4.04 -0.14 -7.76
C PRO A 125 4.51 -1.39 -7.01
N LEU A 126 3.58 -1.97 -6.27
CA LEU A 126 3.70 -3.22 -5.53
C LEU A 126 2.54 -4.13 -5.94
N ARG A 127 2.80 -5.43 -5.96
CA ARG A 127 1.76 -6.43 -6.17
C ARG A 127 2.05 -7.66 -5.34
N GLY A 128 1.02 -8.20 -4.69
CA GLY A 128 1.14 -9.40 -3.89
C GLY A 128 -0.08 -10.31 -4.03
N PRO A 129 0.07 -11.63 -3.90
CA PRO A 129 -1.04 -12.57 -3.93
C PRO A 129 -1.98 -12.38 -2.74
N ILE A 130 -3.28 -12.65 -2.95
CA ILE A 130 -4.27 -12.73 -1.86
C ILE A 130 -4.01 -13.96 -0.97
N GLY A 131 -3.59 -15.07 -1.58
CA GLY A 131 -3.35 -16.33 -0.89
C GLY A 131 -2.69 -17.36 -1.79
N THR A 132 -2.70 -18.61 -1.36
CA THR A 132 -2.15 -19.73 -2.12
C THR A 132 -2.95 -21.01 -1.89
N SER A 133 -2.91 -21.93 -2.84
CA SER A 133 -3.51 -23.25 -2.72
C SER A 133 -2.43 -24.31 -2.72
N ASN A 134 -2.53 -25.28 -1.82
CA ASN A 134 -1.71 -26.48 -1.81
C ASN A 134 -2.57 -27.70 -2.09
N THR A 135 -2.27 -28.40 -3.18
CA THR A 135 -2.94 -29.65 -3.53
C THR A 135 -2.07 -30.82 -3.14
N THR A 136 -2.55 -31.62 -2.18
CA THR A 136 -1.92 -32.87 -1.76
C THR A 136 -2.84 -34.04 -2.10
N GLY A 137 -2.46 -34.84 -3.10
CA GLY A 137 -3.29 -35.93 -3.59
C GLY A 137 -4.61 -35.45 -4.21
N LYS A 138 -5.74 -35.79 -3.59
CA LYS A 138 -7.09 -35.36 -4.01
C LYS A 138 -7.63 -34.16 -3.23
N THR A 139 -6.87 -33.64 -2.27
CA THR A 139 -7.31 -32.57 -1.38
C THR A 139 -6.58 -31.28 -1.72
N THR A 140 -7.33 -30.20 -1.95
CA THR A 140 -6.80 -28.84 -2.13
C THR A 140 -7.11 -28.02 -0.89
N LEU A 141 -6.08 -27.50 -0.23
CA LEU A 141 -6.18 -26.59 0.89
C LEU A 141 -5.87 -25.17 0.42
N ASN A 142 -6.76 -24.22 0.74
CA ASN A 142 -6.59 -22.81 0.41
C ASN A 142 -6.12 -22.05 1.66
N TYR A 143 -5.10 -21.21 1.50
CA TYR A 143 -4.51 -20.40 2.55
C TYR A 143 -4.63 -18.92 2.17
N LEU A 144 -5.10 -18.11 3.10
CA LEU A 144 -5.18 -16.66 2.96
C LEU A 144 -3.92 -16.01 3.54
N TYR A 145 -3.32 -15.06 2.83
CA TYR A 145 -2.24 -14.24 3.38
C TYR A 145 -2.81 -13.05 4.16
N THR A 146 -2.52 -13.02 5.46
CA THR A 146 -2.92 -11.94 6.37
C THR A 146 -1.73 -11.10 6.86
N SER A 147 -0.50 -11.56 6.61
CA SER A 147 0.74 -10.89 6.99
C SER A 147 1.50 -10.48 5.73
N ARG A 148 1.88 -9.21 5.67
CA ARG A 148 2.66 -8.61 4.56
C ARG A 148 3.93 -8.01 5.13
N HIS A 149 5.07 -8.28 4.50
CA HIS A 149 6.35 -7.72 4.88
C HIS A 149 6.85 -6.81 3.75
N TYR A 150 6.89 -5.51 4.00
CA TYR A 150 7.37 -4.52 3.05
C TYR A 150 8.87 -4.29 3.24
N THR A 151 9.60 -4.22 2.14
CA THR A 151 11.01 -3.82 2.10
C THR A 151 11.13 -2.59 1.23
N ILE A 152 11.53 -1.49 1.84
CA ILE A 152 11.75 -0.19 1.20
C ILE A 152 13.26 0.00 1.04
N MET A 153 13.72 0.17 -0.20
CA MET A 153 15.11 0.39 -0.56
C MET A 153 15.33 1.88 -0.74
N VAL A 154 16.34 2.42 -0.07
CA VAL A 154 16.57 3.86 0.05
C VAL A 154 17.96 4.22 -0.48
N ASN A 155 18.04 5.35 -1.19
CA ASN A 155 19.30 6.01 -1.55
C ASN A 155 19.28 7.44 -1.01
N LYS A 156 20.03 7.68 0.09
CA LYS A 156 19.99 8.94 0.85
C LYS A 156 18.59 9.22 1.40
N ASP A 157 17.92 10.24 0.87
CA ASP A 157 16.60 10.73 1.24
C ASP A 157 15.51 10.30 0.26
N GLN A 158 15.82 9.41 -0.70
CA GLN A 158 14.87 8.97 -1.73
C GLN A 158 14.59 7.48 -1.65
N ILE A 159 13.33 7.09 -1.83
CA ILE A 159 12.94 5.69 -2.03
C ILE A 159 13.24 5.32 -3.48
N VAL A 160 14.06 4.28 -3.68
CA VAL A 160 14.48 3.84 -5.02
C VAL A 160 13.93 2.47 -5.41
N GLY A 161 13.24 1.81 -4.49
CA GLY A 161 12.59 0.55 -4.79
C GLY A 161 11.79 0.03 -3.61
N VAL A 162 10.78 -0.77 -3.92
CA VAL A 162 9.89 -1.37 -2.93
C VAL A 162 9.62 -2.82 -3.30
N ARG A 163 9.47 -3.66 -2.28
CA ARG A 163 9.14 -5.08 -2.43
C ARG A 163 8.18 -5.48 -1.33
N VAL A 164 7.27 -6.39 -1.63
CA VAL A 164 6.43 -7.04 -0.63
C VAL A 164 6.66 -8.55 -0.67
N THR A 165 6.62 -9.19 0.50
CA THR A 165 6.60 -10.63 0.64
C THR A 165 5.49 -11.06 1.61
N GLU A 166 4.78 -12.10 1.22
CA GLU A 166 3.67 -12.67 1.98
C GLU A 166 4.15 -13.88 2.79
N GLN A 167 3.57 -14.06 3.99
CA GLN A 167 3.85 -15.21 4.85
C GLN A 167 2.55 -15.93 5.21
N VAL A 168 2.55 -17.26 5.08
CA VAL A 168 1.48 -18.11 5.63
C VAL A 168 1.64 -18.12 7.16
N LEU A 169 0.62 -17.69 7.90
CA LEU A 169 0.52 -18.08 9.31
C LEU A 169 0.02 -19.52 9.32
N TYR A 170 0.91 -20.47 9.63
CA TYR A 170 0.49 -21.81 10.02
C TYR A 170 -0.29 -21.66 11.33
N SER A 171 -1.60 -21.84 11.28
CA SER A 171 -2.45 -22.05 12.46
C SER A 171 -2.62 -23.54 12.70
#